data_AF-A0A6B2CKH5-F1
#
_entry.id   AF-A0A6B2CKH5-F1
#
_cell.length_a   1.000
_cell.length_b   1.000
_cell.length_c   1.000
_cell.angle_alpha   90.00
_cell.angle_beta   90.00
_cell.angle_gamma   90.00
#
_symmetry.space_group_name_H-M   'P 1'
#
loop_
_entity.id
_entity.type
_entity.pdbx_description
1 polymer ?
#
loop_
_entity_poly.entity_id
_entity_poly.type
_entity_poly.pdbx_seq_one_letter_code
_entity_poly.pdbx_strand_id
1 'polypeptide(L)'
;MWIRSGDRGHENYNHKVSVFRNSIIEKITLKAPLYSIETKYVNPKGTTNSTEHDETMKKYGLDRHTASAHLTALRGLKHQQK
;
A
#
# COMPACT_ATOMS: atom_id res chain seq x y z
N MET A 1 -14.91 -18.74 2.46
CA MET A 1 -13.82 -19.43 3.19
C MET A 1 -12.50 -18.90 2.63
N TRP A 2 -11.67 -18.25 3.44
CA TRP A 2 -10.43 -17.61 2.99
C TRP A 2 -9.38 -18.68 2.66
N ILE A 3 -8.81 -18.63 1.45
CA ILE A 3 -7.92 -19.66 0.92
C ILE A 3 -6.57 -19.60 1.66
N ARG A 4 -6.23 -20.71 2.33
CA ARG A 4 -4.96 -20.94 3.01
C ARG A 4 -3.85 -21.06 1.96
N SER A 5 -2.74 -20.35 2.17
CA SER A 5 -1.62 -20.30 1.21
C SER A 5 -0.97 -21.67 1.00
N GLY A 6 -0.78 -22.08 -0.26
CA GLY A 6 0.06 -23.21 -0.65
C GLY A 6 -0.34 -23.84 -1.99
N ASP A 7 -1.63 -23.84 -2.29
CA ASP A 7 -2.14 -24.55 -3.47
C ASP A 7 -2.30 -23.59 -4.65
N ARG A 8 -1.41 -23.72 -5.64
CA ARG A 8 -1.39 -22.92 -6.88
C ARG A 8 -2.41 -23.42 -7.92
N GLY A 9 -3.19 -24.46 -7.59
CA GLY A 9 -3.92 -25.28 -8.56
C GLY A 9 -5.34 -24.83 -8.93
N HIS A 10 -5.86 -23.71 -8.44
CA HIS A 10 -7.28 -23.35 -8.71
C HIS A 10 -7.44 -22.04 -9.49
N GLU A 11 -8.44 -22.03 -10.37
CA GLU A 11 -8.83 -20.93 -11.27
C GLU A 11 -9.06 -19.57 -10.56
N ASN A 12 -9.31 -19.58 -9.24
CA ASN A 12 -9.51 -18.40 -8.40
C ASN A 12 -8.25 -17.93 -7.64
N TYR A 13 -7.06 -18.41 -8.01
CA TYR A 13 -5.80 -17.98 -7.42
C TYR A 13 -5.46 -16.53 -7.78
N ASN A 14 -5.81 -15.60 -6.88
CA ASN A 14 -5.45 -14.19 -7.04
C ASN A 14 -4.03 -13.94 -6.50
N HIS A 15 -3.02 -14.14 -7.37
CA HIS A 15 -1.60 -13.95 -7.06
C HIS A 15 -1.33 -12.59 -6.38
N LYS A 16 -1.97 -11.51 -6.84
CA LYS A 16 -1.80 -10.15 -6.27
C LYS A 16 -2.22 -10.07 -4.79
N VAL A 17 -3.32 -10.72 -4.43
CA VAL A 17 -3.80 -10.79 -3.04
C VAL A 17 -2.92 -11.73 -2.20
N SER A 18 -2.42 -12.81 -2.80
CA SER A 18 -1.57 -13.78 -2.09
C SER A 18 -0.18 -13.26 -1.73
N VAL A 19 0.35 -12.31 -2.52
CA VAL A 19 1.68 -11.71 -2.35
C VAL A 19 1.65 -10.59 -1.31
N PHE A 20 0.57 -9.80 -1.25
CA PHE A 20 0.39 -8.77 -0.23
C PHE A 20 -0.24 -9.36 1.04
N ARG A 21 0.55 -10.11 1.81
CA ARG A 21 0.07 -10.76 3.03
C ARG A 21 -0.06 -9.74 4.17
N ASN A 22 -1.14 -9.84 4.95
CA ASN A 22 -1.32 -9.11 6.22
C ASN A 22 -0.08 -9.21 7.12
N SER A 23 0.65 -10.32 7.08
CA SER A 23 1.87 -10.54 7.83
C SER A 23 2.99 -9.51 7.57
N ILE A 24 3.07 -8.93 6.37
CA ILE A 24 4.07 -7.90 6.07
C ILE A 24 3.71 -6.61 6.81
N ILE A 25 2.44 -6.23 6.76
CA ILE A 25 1.91 -5.06 7.46
C ILE A 25 2.12 -5.23 8.98
N GLU A 26 1.73 -6.37 9.54
CA GLU A 26 1.93 -6.70 10.95
C GLU A 26 3.40 -6.61 11.38
N LYS A 27 4.32 -7.18 10.58
CA LYS A 27 5.76 -7.09 10.86
C LYS A 27 6.25 -5.65 10.87
N ILE A 28 5.82 -4.81 9.93
CA ILE A 28 6.20 -3.40 9.88
C ILE A 28 5.68 -2.67 11.11
N THR A 29 4.40 -2.84 11.45
CA THR A 29 3.77 -2.22 12.62
C THR A 29 4.43 -2.62 13.94
N LEU A 30 4.90 -3.86 14.05
CA LEU A 30 5.59 -4.34 15.26
C LEU A 30 7.07 -3.91 15.33
N LYS A 31 7.76 -3.79 14.19
CA LYS A 31 9.20 -3.53 14.15
C LYS A 31 9.56 -2.04 14.07
N ALA A 32 8.80 -1.24 13.33
CA ALA A 32 9.10 0.17 13.16
C ALA A 32 9.12 0.98 14.47
N PRO A 33 8.19 0.78 15.43
CA PRO A 33 8.23 1.50 16.72
C PRO A 33 9.47 1.20 17.55
N LEU A 34 10.12 0.03 17.36
CA LEU A 34 11.37 -0.31 18.04
C LEU A 34 12.54 0.61 17.63
N TYR A 35 12.41 1.27 16.49
CA TYR A 35 13.35 2.26 15.96
C TYR A 35 12.81 3.69 16.08
N SER A 36 11.82 3.92 16.95
CA SER A 36 11.14 5.21 17.12
C SER A 36 10.46 5.74 15.85
N ILE A 37 10.08 4.83 14.92
CA ILE A 37 9.34 5.17 13.71
C ILE A 37 7.85 4.91 13.96
N GLU A 38 7.05 5.96 13.92
CA GLU A 38 5.59 5.84 14.04
C GLU A 38 4.98 5.25 12.76
N THR A 39 4.12 4.24 12.91
CA THR A 39 3.39 3.66 11.79
C THR A 39 1.92 4.07 11.81
N LYS A 40 1.37 4.42 10.64
CA LYS A 40 -0.05 4.72 10.46
C LYS A 40 -0.64 3.88 9.34
N TYR A 41 -1.91 3.50 9.52
CA TYR A 41 -2.66 2.79 8.50
C TYR A 41 -3.36 3.80 7.58
N VAL A 42 -3.14 3.66 6.28
CA VAL A 42 -3.73 4.53 5.25
C VAL A 42 -4.38 3.66 4.19
N ASN A 43 -5.57 4.05 3.74
CA ASN A 43 -6.26 3.34 2.65
C ASN A 43 -5.67 3.74 1.28
N PRO A 44 -5.06 2.81 0.53
CA PRO A 44 -4.44 3.11 -0.76
C PRO A 44 -5.45 3.16 -1.92
N LYS A 45 -6.76 2.98 -1.68
CA LYS A 45 -7.78 2.94 -2.75
C LYS A 45 -7.73 4.17 -3.64
N GLY A 46 -7.65 3.99 -4.95
CA GLY A 46 -7.62 5.09 -5.92
C GLY A 46 -6.28 5.84 -5.96
N THR A 47 -5.17 5.16 -5.70
CA THR A 47 -3.81 5.70 -5.87
C THR A 47 -3.28 5.56 -7.29
N THR A 48 -3.40 4.40 -7.94
CA THR A 48 -2.80 4.15 -9.28
C THR A 48 -3.79 4.34 -10.45
N ASN A 49 -5.07 4.54 -10.18
CA ASN A 49 -6.12 4.72 -11.19
C ASN A 49 -6.89 6.02 -10.89
N SER A 50 -6.18 7.13 -10.86
CA SER A 50 -6.73 8.46 -10.59
C SER A 50 -5.99 9.50 -11.41
N THR A 51 -6.69 10.55 -11.81
CA THR A 51 -6.09 11.70 -12.52
C THR A 51 -4.98 12.33 -11.68
N GLU A 52 -5.16 12.38 -10.35
CA GLU A 52 -4.16 12.88 -9.40
C GLU A 52 -2.83 12.11 -9.51
N HIS A 53 -2.86 10.81 -9.83
CA HIS A 53 -1.67 9.99 -10.00
C HIS A 53 -0.89 10.36 -11.25
N ASP A 54 -1.58 10.46 -12.39
CA ASP A 54 -0.98 10.85 -13.67
C ASP A 54 -0.42 12.28 -13.61
N GLU A 55 -1.15 13.18 -12.96
CA GLU A 55 -0.71 14.56 -12.72
C GLU A 55 0.53 14.61 -11.82
N THR A 56 0.55 13.83 -10.73
CA THR A 56 1.70 13.76 -9.82
C THR A 56 2.94 13.20 -10.51
N MET A 57 2.77 12.17 -11.36
CA MET A 57 3.85 11.61 -12.18
C MET A 57 4.42 12.66 -13.14
N LYS A 58 3.57 13.39 -13.88
CA LYS A 58 4.00 14.41 -14.83
C LYS A 58 4.65 15.61 -14.13
N LYS A 59 4.06 16.08 -13.04
CA LYS A 59 4.51 17.27 -12.31
C LYS A 59 5.87 17.07 -11.65
N TYR A 60 6.10 15.90 -11.05
CA TYR A 60 7.31 15.63 -10.27
C TYR A 60 8.26 14.63 -10.95
N GLY A 61 7.94 14.16 -12.15
CA GLY A 61 8.77 13.18 -12.89
C GLY A 61 8.86 11.81 -12.20
N LEU A 62 7.87 11.44 -11.39
CA LEU A 62 7.90 10.20 -10.61
C LEU A 62 7.51 9.00 -11.46
N ASP A 63 8.11 7.84 -11.17
CA ASP A 63 7.61 6.57 -11.71
C ASP A 63 6.27 6.18 -11.06
N ARG A 64 5.61 5.18 -11.65
CA ARG A 64 4.28 4.72 -11.24
C ARG A 64 4.20 4.33 -9.77
N HIS A 65 5.21 3.61 -9.27
CA HIS A 65 5.24 3.14 -7.88
C HIS A 65 5.51 4.31 -6.93
N THR A 66 6.49 5.16 -7.25
CA THR A 66 6.81 6.32 -6.41
C THR A 66 5.65 7.31 -6.35
N ALA A 67 4.93 7.56 -7.44
CA ALA A 67 3.73 8.38 -7.42
C ALA A 67 2.61 7.78 -6.54
N SER A 68 2.41 6.46 -6.57
CA SER A 68 1.43 5.81 -5.67
C SER A 68 1.84 5.91 -4.19
N ALA A 69 3.13 5.76 -3.90
CA ALA A 69 3.68 5.93 -2.54
C ALA A 69 3.54 7.38 -2.05
N HIS A 70 3.85 8.35 -2.92
CA HIS A 70 3.72 9.77 -2.63
C HIS A 70 2.28 10.16 -2.28
N LEU A 71 1.29 9.73 -3.07
CA LEU A 71 -0.12 9.97 -2.76
C LEU A 71 -0.55 9.31 -1.45
N THR A 72 -0.04 8.12 -1.14
CA THR A 72 -0.33 7.44 0.13
C THR A 72 0.23 8.23 1.32
N ALA A 73 1.46 8.76 1.20
CA ALA A 73 2.06 9.61 2.21
C ALA A 73 1.26 10.90 2.42
N LEU A 74 0.86 11.58 1.34
CA LEU A 74 0.03 12.78 1.42
C LEU A 74 -1.31 12.53 2.12
N ARG A 75 -1.95 11.38 1.87
CA ARG A 75 -3.17 10.99 2.57
C ARG A 75 -2.93 10.74 4.05
N GLY A 76 -1.82 10.08 4.41
CA GLY A 76 -1.43 9.87 5.80
C GLY A 76 -1.26 11.19 6.55
N LEU A 77 -0.58 12.16 5.94
CA LEU A 77 -0.37 13.49 6.52
C LEU A 77 -1.68 14.27 6.68
N LYS A 78 -2.56 14.26 5.68
CA LYS A 78 -3.88 14.93 5.75
C LYS A 78 -4.80 14.32 6.81
N HIS A 79 -4.72 13.01 7.04
CA HIS A 79 -5.54 12.34 8.06
C HIS A 79 -5.17 12.76 9.49
N GLN A 80 -3.96 13.30 9.73
CA GLN A 80 -3.52 13.78 11.04
C GLN A 80 -4.01 15.18 11.40
N GLN A 81 -4.60 15.92 10.45
CA GLN A 81 -5.04 17.31 10.65
C GLN A 81 -6.49 17.42 11.15
N LYS A 82 -7.14 16.32 11.49
CA LYS A 82 -8.48 16.26 12.08
C LYS A 82 -8.46 15.61 13.45
#